data_AF-A0AAD3HQQ6-F1
#
_entry.id   AF-A0AAD3HQQ6-F1
#
_cell.length_a   1.000
_cell.length_b   1.000
_cell.length_c   1.000
_cell.angle_alpha   90.00
_cell.angle_beta   90.00
_cell.angle_gamma   90.00
#
_symmetry.space_group_name_H-M   'P 1'
#
loop_
_entity.id
_entity.type
_entity.pdbx_description
1 polymer ?
#
loop_
_entity_poly.entity_id
_entity_poly.type
_entity_poly.pdbx_seq_one_letter_code
_entity_poly.pdbx_strand_id
1 'polypeptide(L)'
;VDTQNTHGTGCTLASAIAAELARGSALLAAVRSARAALQRALRASTGLRLGAGVQRPFDHQHMRREAGGRQLGEGQRAEGELAATSPPPSASVAAVPPVVASRVDREALRRQLRLYAVTDPHCNQRSGRSLLQAVTQAVRGGASIVQLREKELEGGDFLRQAAEALVVCRQYGVPLVINDRVDVALAVGADGVHVGQSDLPAAAVRALLGPGRILGVSVKTAQQAAAAAAAGADYLGAGAVRPTGTKATGVIG
;
A
#
# COMPACT_ATOMS: atom_id res chain seq x y z
N VAL A 1 -19.95 -7.21 -15.36
CA VAL A 1 -21.02 -6.50 -14.62
C VAL A 1 -20.82 -5.07 -15.03
N ASP A 2 -21.75 -4.55 -15.83
CA ASP A 2 -21.74 -3.15 -16.20
C ASP A 2 -22.30 -2.34 -15.02
N THR A 3 -21.52 -1.39 -14.51
CA THR A 3 -21.86 -0.67 -13.27
C THR A 3 -21.06 0.63 -13.17
N GLN A 4 -21.71 1.69 -12.70
CA GLN A 4 -21.08 2.98 -12.41
C GLN A 4 -20.26 2.96 -11.10
N ASN A 5 -20.32 1.87 -10.33
CA ASN A 5 -19.64 1.71 -9.05
C ASN A 5 -18.27 1.05 -9.21
N THR A 6 -17.29 1.78 -9.75
CA THR A 6 -15.94 1.26 -10.03
C THR A 6 -14.95 1.46 -8.87
N HIS A 7 -15.19 2.46 -8.01
CA HIS A 7 -14.32 2.80 -6.88
C HIS A 7 -14.40 1.77 -5.74
N GLY A 8 -13.27 1.47 -5.09
CA GLY A 8 -13.20 0.54 -3.95
C GLY A 8 -13.25 -0.96 -4.30
N THR A 9 -13.57 -1.32 -5.55
CA THR A 9 -13.67 -2.72 -6.00
C THR A 9 -12.37 -3.50 -5.86
N GLY A 10 -11.22 -2.86 -6.08
CA GLY A 10 -9.90 -3.45 -5.88
C GLY A 10 -9.59 -3.76 -4.41
N CYS A 11 -9.85 -2.79 -3.51
CA CYS A 11 -9.66 -2.99 -2.08
C CYS A 11 -10.60 -4.06 -1.53
N THR A 12 -11.87 -4.05 -1.93
CA THR A 12 -12.84 -5.09 -1.54
C THR A 12 -12.41 -6.46 -2.04
N LEU A 13 -11.89 -6.57 -3.27
CA LEU A 13 -11.37 -7.82 -3.82
C LEU A 13 -10.17 -8.32 -3.01
N ALA A 14 -9.20 -7.44 -2.74
CA ALA A 14 -8.00 -7.78 -1.99
C ALA A 14 -8.34 -8.21 -0.55
N SER A 15 -9.21 -7.47 0.15
CA SER A 15 -9.68 -7.82 1.49
C SER A 15 -10.44 -9.16 1.49
N ALA A 16 -11.27 -9.43 0.47
CA ALA A 16 -11.97 -10.71 0.35
C ALA A 16 -11.01 -11.88 0.07
N ILE A 17 -9.98 -11.68 -0.75
CA ILE A 17 -8.93 -12.69 -0.97
C ILE A 17 -8.18 -12.96 0.33
N ALA A 18 -7.78 -11.91 1.05
CA ALA A 18 -7.09 -12.03 2.33
C ALA A 18 -7.94 -12.80 3.36
N ALA A 19 -9.24 -12.51 3.44
CA ALA A 19 -10.16 -13.22 4.33
C ALA A 19 -10.33 -14.70 3.96
N GLU A 20 -10.39 -15.05 2.67
CA GLU A 20 -10.44 -16.44 2.21
C GLU A 20 -9.15 -17.21 2.50
N LEU A 21 -8.00 -16.56 2.29
CA LEU A 21 -6.69 -17.14 2.62
C LEU A 21 -6.54 -17.36 4.12
N ALA A 22 -7.02 -16.43 4.96
CA ALA A 22 -7.03 -16.57 6.42
C ALA A 22 -7.90 -17.74 6.89
N ARG A 23 -8.91 -18.13 6.11
CA ARG A 23 -9.72 -19.35 6.34
C ARG A 23 -9.09 -20.64 5.83
N GLY A 24 -7.84 -20.58 5.36
CA GLY A 24 -7.11 -21.74 4.84
C GLY A 24 -7.43 -22.10 3.39
N SER A 25 -8.13 -21.24 2.64
CA SER A 25 -8.42 -21.52 1.24
C SER A 25 -7.16 -21.46 0.39
N ALA A 26 -7.03 -22.38 -0.57
CA ALA A 26 -5.99 -22.29 -1.60
C ALA A 26 -6.14 -20.98 -2.41
N LEU A 27 -5.02 -20.37 -2.83
CA LEU A 27 -5.02 -19.05 -3.48
C LEU A 27 -5.98 -18.94 -4.68
N LEU A 28 -6.01 -19.96 -5.54
CA LEU A 28 -6.92 -19.99 -6.69
C LEU A 28 -8.39 -20.04 -6.26
N ALA A 29 -8.71 -20.78 -5.19
CA ALA A 29 -10.06 -20.82 -4.63
C ALA A 29 -10.43 -19.49 -3.96
N ALA A 30 -9.51 -18.88 -3.22
CA ALA A 30 -9.69 -17.57 -2.60
C ALA A 30 -9.99 -16.48 -3.64
N VAL A 31 -9.23 -16.43 -4.75
CA VAL A 31 -9.46 -15.48 -5.85
C VAL A 31 -10.81 -15.72 -6.53
N ARG A 32 -11.18 -16.97 -6.79
CA ARG A 32 -12.48 -17.31 -7.39
C ARG A 32 -13.64 -16.90 -6.48
N SER A 33 -13.55 -17.20 -5.19
CA SER A 33 -14.58 -16.86 -4.19
C SER A 33 -14.73 -15.35 -4.03
N ALA A 34 -13.60 -14.64 -3.84
CA ALA A 34 -13.59 -13.18 -3.71
C ALA A 34 -14.16 -12.48 -4.96
N ARG A 35 -13.82 -12.97 -6.16
CA ARG A 35 -14.39 -12.46 -7.41
C ARG A 35 -15.89 -12.71 -7.50
N ALA A 36 -16.37 -13.90 -7.14
CA ALA A 36 -17.79 -14.22 -7.15
C ALA A 36 -18.59 -13.38 -6.14
N ALA A 37 -18.04 -13.17 -4.94
CA ALA A 37 -18.62 -12.29 -3.92
C ALA A 37 -18.73 -10.85 -4.43
N LEU A 38 -17.63 -10.30 -4.97
CA LEU A 38 -17.63 -8.93 -5.53
C LEU A 38 -18.60 -8.79 -6.71
N GLN A 39 -18.65 -9.77 -7.61
CA GLN A 39 -19.58 -9.74 -8.75
C GLN A 39 -21.05 -9.78 -8.31
N ARG A 40 -21.38 -10.57 -7.28
CA ARG A 40 -22.73 -10.58 -6.68
C ARG A 40 -23.06 -9.26 -6.02
N ALA A 41 -22.14 -8.70 -5.23
CA ALA A 41 -22.33 -7.40 -4.60
C ALA A 41 -22.55 -6.28 -5.63
N LEU A 42 -21.75 -6.26 -6.70
CA LEU A 42 -21.92 -5.27 -7.78
C LEU A 42 -23.25 -5.45 -8.51
N ARG A 43 -23.70 -6.69 -8.78
CA ARG A 43 -25.00 -6.96 -9.39
C ARG A 43 -26.18 -6.56 -8.49
N ALA A 44 -26.05 -6.76 -7.18
CA ALA A 44 -27.08 -6.34 -6.22
C ALA A 44 -27.11 -4.82 -6.02
N SER A 45 -26.00 -4.12 -6.31
CA SER A 45 -25.90 -2.66 -6.17
C SER A 45 -26.49 -1.85 -7.32
N THR A 46 -26.97 -2.48 -8.40
CA THR A 46 -27.46 -1.79 -9.62
C THR A 46 -28.72 -0.95 -9.39
N GLY A 47 -29.52 -1.28 -8.38
CA GLY A 47 -30.73 -0.52 -7.98
C GLY A 47 -30.51 0.49 -6.84
N LEU A 48 -29.31 0.53 -6.24
CA LEU A 48 -29.03 1.43 -5.12
C LEU A 48 -28.62 2.81 -5.66
N ARG A 49 -29.50 3.81 -5.52
CA ARG A 49 -29.15 5.25 -5.66
C ARG A 49 -28.51 5.82 -4.38
N LEU A 50 -27.73 5.01 -3.66
CA LEU A 50 -26.79 5.50 -2.64
C LEU A 50 -25.43 5.68 -3.33
N GLY A 51 -25.14 6.89 -3.79
CA GLY A 51 -23.87 7.12 -4.49
C GLY A 51 -23.76 8.29 -5.46
N ALA A 52 -24.59 9.33 -5.33
CA ALA A 52 -24.37 10.63 -6.00
C ALA A 52 -23.53 11.60 -5.13
N GLY A 53 -22.66 11.07 -4.25
CA GLY A 53 -21.87 11.88 -3.32
C GLY A 53 -20.78 11.09 -2.58
N VAL A 54 -20.03 11.81 -1.73
CA VAL A 54 -18.72 11.47 -1.13
C VAL A 54 -18.73 10.27 -0.15
N GLN A 55 -19.89 9.75 0.24
CA GLN A 55 -20.00 8.55 1.08
C GLN A 55 -20.71 7.43 0.31
N ARG A 56 -20.01 6.30 0.14
CA ARG A 56 -20.35 5.21 -0.80
C ARG A 56 -20.31 3.85 -0.09
N PRO A 57 -21.06 2.84 -0.60
CA PRO A 57 -21.60 1.70 0.17
C PRO A 57 -20.62 0.61 0.63
N PHE A 58 -19.31 0.83 0.47
CA PHE A 58 -18.26 -0.10 0.93
C PHE A 58 -17.43 0.50 2.07
N ASP A 59 -18.04 1.38 2.87
CA ASP A 59 -17.45 1.78 4.14
C ASP A 59 -17.55 0.63 5.15
N HIS A 60 -16.41 0.03 5.48
CA HIS A 60 -16.29 -0.99 6.52
C HIS A 60 -16.73 -0.48 7.91
N GLN A 61 -17.04 0.81 8.07
CA GLN A 61 -17.56 1.40 9.31
C GLN A 61 -19.09 1.47 9.42
N HIS A 62 -19.87 1.20 8.36
CA HIS A 62 -21.33 1.34 8.45
C HIS A 62 -21.95 0.41 9.51
N MET A 63 -21.50 -0.85 9.58
CA MET A 63 -21.94 -1.82 10.60
C MET A 63 -21.56 -1.42 12.04
N ARG A 64 -20.55 -0.55 12.23
CA ARG A 64 -20.18 -0.05 13.58
C ARG A 64 -21.00 1.16 14.01
N ARG A 65 -21.58 1.91 13.07
CA ARG A 65 -22.43 3.07 13.37
C ARG A 65 -23.85 2.67 13.79
N GLU A 66 -24.36 1.55 13.28
CA GLU A 66 -25.70 1.05 13.68
C GLU A 66 -25.69 0.25 14.99
N ALA A 67 -24.57 -0.39 15.34
CA ALA A 67 -24.45 -1.14 16.59
C ALA A 67 -24.31 -0.26 17.86
N GLY A 68 -24.17 1.06 17.71
CA GLY A 68 -24.06 2.03 18.81
C GLY A 68 -25.37 2.78 19.14
N GLY A 69 -26.46 2.50 18.43
CA GLY A 69 -27.76 3.13 18.64
C GLY A 69 -28.52 2.59 19.85
N ARG A 70 -27.99 2.73 21.07
CA ARG A 70 -28.81 2.77 22.29
C ARG A 70 -28.44 4.00 23.09
N GLN A 71 -29.38 4.92 23.04
CA GLN A 71 -29.48 6.14 23.80
C GLN A 71 -29.46 5.84 25.30
N LEU A 72 -28.40 6.25 25.98
CA LEU A 72 -28.33 6.53 27.41
C LEU A 72 -27.61 7.88 27.47
N GLY A 73 -28.32 9.00 27.61
CA GLY A 73 -28.84 9.47 28.89
C GLY A 73 -27.92 10.61 29.33
N GLU A 74 -28.40 11.85 29.24
CA GLU A 74 -27.70 13.06 29.67
C GLU A 74 -27.22 12.92 31.12
N GLY A 75 -25.94 13.24 31.37
CA GLY A 75 -25.34 13.05 32.69
C GLY A 75 -23.97 13.72 32.84
N GLN A 76 -24.01 15.02 33.12
CA GLN A 76 -23.10 15.76 34.00
C GLN A 76 -21.62 15.98 33.58
N ARG A 77 -21.23 17.24 33.84
CA ARG A 77 -19.91 17.84 33.66
C ARG A 77 -18.86 17.15 34.52
N ALA A 78 -17.65 17.01 33.97
CA ALA A 78 -16.41 17.04 34.73
C ALA A 78 -15.31 17.61 33.84
N GLU A 79 -14.87 18.83 34.17
CA GLU A 79 -13.63 19.41 33.68
C GLU A 79 -12.48 18.56 34.21
N GLY A 80 -11.72 17.97 33.30
CA GLY A 80 -10.56 17.14 33.59
C GLY A 80 -9.42 17.57 32.68
N GLU A 81 -8.56 18.41 33.24
CA GLU A 81 -7.30 18.93 32.71
C GLU A 81 -6.40 17.80 32.18
N LEU A 82 -6.29 17.66 30.84
CA LEU A 82 -5.25 16.84 30.21
C LEU A 82 -4.00 17.69 30.05
N ALA A 83 -3.08 17.50 31.00
CA ALA A 83 -1.72 18.00 30.94
C ALA A 83 -1.05 17.67 29.60
N ALA A 84 -0.46 18.69 28.98
CA ALA A 84 0.38 18.58 27.81
C ALA A 84 1.59 17.69 28.11
N THR A 85 1.57 16.46 27.61
CA THR A 85 2.77 15.61 27.60
C THR A 85 3.68 16.09 26.49
N SER A 86 4.82 16.66 26.89
CA SER A 86 5.90 17.14 26.03
C SER A 86 6.29 16.15 24.93
N PRO A 87 6.71 16.63 23.74
CA PRO A 87 7.16 15.76 22.66
C PRO A 87 8.42 14.98 23.09
N PRO A 88 8.61 13.72 22.64
CA PRO A 88 9.82 12.97 22.94
C PRO A 88 11.05 13.65 22.31
N PRO A 89 12.23 13.53 22.95
CA PRO A 89 13.45 14.16 22.47
C PRO A 89 13.82 13.63 21.07
N SER A 90 14.31 14.54 20.24
CA SER A 90 14.84 14.31 18.90
C SER A 90 15.74 13.08 18.85
N ALA A 91 15.21 11.99 18.27
CA ALA A 91 15.99 10.80 17.99
C ALA A 91 17.07 11.16 16.97
N SER A 92 18.32 11.21 17.44
CA SER A 92 19.52 11.19 16.62
C SER A 92 19.39 10.11 15.54
N VAL A 93 19.59 10.50 14.29
CA VAL A 93 19.58 9.60 13.14
C VAL A 93 20.76 8.64 13.31
N ALA A 94 20.50 7.48 13.93
CA ALA A 94 21.48 6.42 14.05
C ALA A 94 21.96 6.01 12.65
N ALA A 95 23.29 6.00 12.47
CA ALA A 95 23.92 5.62 11.21
C ALA A 95 23.39 4.27 10.74
N VAL A 96 22.87 4.24 9.51
CA VAL A 96 22.38 3.03 8.87
C VAL A 96 23.56 2.05 8.73
N PRO A 97 23.47 0.82 9.28
CA PRO A 97 24.55 -0.14 9.11
C PRO A 97 24.76 -0.46 7.62
N PRO A 98 26.01 -0.69 7.19
CA PRO A 98 26.30 -0.97 5.78
C PRO A 98 25.59 -2.26 5.36
N VAL A 99 24.75 -2.15 4.32
CA VAL A 99 24.13 -3.32 3.69
C VAL A 99 25.24 -4.14 3.04
N VAL A 100 25.57 -5.29 3.63
CA VAL A 100 26.54 -6.23 3.08
C VAL A 100 26.04 -6.69 1.71
N ALA A 101 26.92 -6.68 0.70
CA ALA A 101 26.60 -6.89 -0.71
C ALA A 101 26.23 -8.35 -1.06
N SER A 102 25.20 -8.91 -0.43
CA SER A 102 24.54 -10.13 -0.89
C SER A 102 23.44 -9.77 -1.89
N ARG A 103 23.33 -10.52 -2.98
CA ARG A 103 22.19 -10.40 -3.91
C ARG A 103 20.87 -10.58 -3.16
N VAL A 104 19.81 -9.94 -3.64
CA VAL A 104 18.45 -10.14 -3.13
C VAL A 104 18.08 -11.62 -3.14
N ASP A 105 17.67 -12.16 -1.98
CA ASP A 105 17.14 -13.51 -1.87
C ASP A 105 15.75 -13.56 -2.54
N ARG A 106 15.70 -14.21 -3.71
CA ARG A 106 14.47 -14.32 -4.52
C ARG A 106 13.39 -15.17 -3.86
N GLU A 107 13.74 -16.11 -3.00
CA GLU A 107 12.76 -16.94 -2.32
C GLU A 107 12.12 -16.18 -1.16
N ALA A 108 12.92 -15.46 -0.37
CA ALA A 108 12.43 -14.53 0.63
C ALA A 108 11.54 -13.45 0.01
N LEU A 109 11.98 -12.83 -1.10
CA LEU A 109 11.21 -11.82 -1.80
C LEU A 109 9.85 -12.37 -2.30
N ARG A 110 9.82 -13.60 -2.84
CA ARG A 110 8.56 -14.25 -3.23
C ARG A 110 7.56 -14.38 -2.07
N ARG A 111 8.04 -14.71 -0.86
CA ARG A 111 7.19 -14.75 0.34
C ARG A 111 6.71 -13.36 0.75
N GLN A 112 7.58 -12.35 0.63
CA GLN A 112 7.26 -10.96 0.93
C GLN A 112 6.24 -10.34 -0.05
N LEU A 113 6.21 -10.77 -1.31
CA LEU A 113 5.27 -10.27 -2.31
C LEU A 113 3.84 -10.82 -2.17
N ARG A 114 3.52 -11.62 -1.14
CA ARG A 114 2.19 -12.21 -0.93
C ARG A 114 1.10 -11.17 -0.63
N LEU A 115 1.39 -10.21 0.25
CA LEU A 115 0.52 -9.07 0.52
C LEU A 115 1.32 -7.77 0.42
N TYR A 116 1.27 -7.17 -0.76
CA TYR A 116 1.96 -5.93 -1.07
C TYR A 116 1.05 -4.72 -0.81
N ALA A 117 1.32 -3.99 0.28
CA ALA A 117 0.67 -2.71 0.55
C ALA A 117 1.37 -1.56 -0.18
N VAL A 118 0.60 -0.76 -0.94
CA VAL A 118 1.07 0.47 -1.57
C VAL A 118 0.32 1.64 -0.92
N THR A 119 1.05 2.64 -0.42
CA THR A 119 0.42 3.81 0.19
C THR A 119 -0.19 4.72 -0.87
N ASP A 120 -1.22 5.47 -0.49
CA ASP A 120 -1.80 6.51 -1.33
C ASP A 120 -2.15 7.73 -0.47
N PRO A 121 -1.56 8.91 -0.74
CA PRO A 121 -1.77 10.11 0.08
C PRO A 121 -3.23 10.54 0.12
N HIS A 122 -3.95 10.44 -1.00
CA HIS A 122 -5.37 10.82 -1.07
C HIS A 122 -6.26 9.88 -0.25
N CYS A 123 -5.96 8.58 -0.23
CA CYS A 123 -6.65 7.63 0.63
C CYS A 123 -6.40 7.93 2.12
N ASN A 124 -5.16 8.26 2.48
CA ASN A 124 -4.80 8.62 3.84
C ASN A 124 -5.54 9.88 4.29
N GLN A 125 -5.50 10.95 3.49
CA GLN A 125 -6.23 12.20 3.72
C GLN A 125 -7.73 11.97 3.91
N ARG A 126 -8.38 11.22 3.00
CA ARG A 126 -9.82 10.93 3.08
C ARG A 126 -10.22 10.14 4.33
N SER A 127 -9.30 9.33 4.85
CA SER A 127 -9.51 8.54 6.07
C SER A 127 -9.09 9.24 7.36
N GLY A 128 -8.57 10.48 7.27
CA GLY A 128 -8.06 11.22 8.42
C GLY A 128 -6.84 10.57 9.08
N ARG A 129 -6.03 9.83 8.30
CA ARG A 129 -4.86 9.11 8.81
C ARG A 129 -3.57 9.74 8.30
N SER A 130 -2.54 9.75 9.14
CA SER A 130 -1.18 10.03 8.68
C SER A 130 -0.61 8.84 7.89
N LEU A 131 0.43 9.10 7.09
CA LEU A 131 1.15 8.03 6.38
C LEU A 131 1.66 6.97 7.36
N LEU A 132 2.25 7.41 8.47
CA LEU A 132 2.82 6.51 9.47
C LEU A 132 1.74 5.62 10.11
N GLN A 133 0.55 6.17 10.37
CA GLN A 133 -0.59 5.38 10.85
C GLN A 133 -1.01 4.35 9.81
N ALA A 134 -1.10 4.72 8.53
CA ALA A 134 -1.46 3.79 7.46
C ALA A 134 -0.44 2.65 7.31
N VAL A 135 0.86 2.97 7.34
CA VAL A 135 1.95 1.99 7.29
C VAL A 135 1.88 1.06 8.50
N THR A 136 1.75 1.60 9.71
CA THR A 136 1.64 0.83 10.96
C THR A 136 0.46 -0.13 10.93
N GLN A 137 -0.70 0.32 10.44
CA GLN A 137 -1.88 -0.53 10.32
C GLN A 137 -1.70 -1.60 9.23
N ALA A 138 -1.03 -1.28 8.12
CA ALA A 138 -0.75 -2.24 7.06
C ALA A 138 0.16 -3.38 7.56
N VAL A 139 1.27 -3.06 8.24
CA VAL A 139 2.19 -4.09 8.77
C VAL A 139 1.52 -4.93 9.85
N ARG A 140 0.74 -4.30 10.76
CA ARG A 140 -0.05 -5.04 11.77
C ARG A 140 -1.14 -5.92 11.14
N GLY A 141 -1.68 -5.50 10.00
CA GLY A 141 -2.65 -6.26 9.22
C GLY A 141 -2.04 -7.42 8.42
N GLY A 142 -0.72 -7.63 8.50
CA GLY A 142 -0.03 -8.73 7.84
C GLY A 142 0.55 -8.38 6.47
N ALA A 143 0.67 -7.09 6.12
CA ALA A 143 1.42 -6.70 4.92
C ALA A 143 2.85 -7.21 5.02
N SER A 144 3.29 -7.95 3.99
CA SER A 144 4.59 -8.62 3.95
C SER A 144 5.64 -7.83 3.15
N ILE A 145 5.23 -6.71 2.56
CA ILE A 145 6.06 -5.67 1.94
C ILE A 145 5.23 -4.37 1.85
N VAL A 146 5.90 -3.23 2.02
CA VAL A 146 5.27 -1.90 1.92
C VAL A 146 5.96 -1.06 0.85
N GLN A 147 5.20 -0.40 -0.01
CA GLN A 147 5.68 0.62 -0.94
C GLN A 147 5.16 1.98 -0.52
N LEU A 148 6.08 2.89 -0.23
CA LEU A 148 5.74 4.30 -0.05
C LEU A 148 5.66 4.96 -1.40
N ARG A 149 4.45 5.37 -1.74
CA ARG A 149 4.17 6.18 -2.90
C ARG A 149 3.66 7.53 -2.43
N GLU A 150 4.49 8.54 -2.67
CA GLU A 150 4.20 9.94 -2.42
C GLU A 150 4.56 10.71 -3.69
N LYS A 151 3.65 11.58 -4.13
CA LYS A 151 3.80 12.36 -5.38
C LYS A 151 3.69 13.86 -5.17
N GLU A 152 3.17 14.30 -4.03
CA GLU A 152 2.81 15.69 -3.79
C GLU A 152 3.72 16.36 -2.76
N LEU A 153 4.38 15.58 -1.89
CA LEU A 153 5.30 16.14 -0.91
C LEU A 153 6.64 16.56 -1.52
N GLU A 154 7.17 17.66 -1.01
CA GLU A 154 8.53 18.10 -1.26
C GLU A 154 9.56 17.10 -0.72
N GLY A 155 10.77 17.11 -1.30
CA GLY A 155 11.80 16.11 -1.01
C GLY A 155 12.19 16.00 0.46
N GLY A 156 12.26 17.12 1.19
CA GLY A 156 12.63 17.12 2.61
C GLY A 156 11.56 16.48 3.50
N ASP A 157 10.30 16.74 3.22
CA ASP A 157 9.17 16.18 3.99
C ASP A 157 8.98 14.70 3.68
N PHE A 158 9.10 14.34 2.41
CA PHE A 158 9.04 12.94 2.01
C PHE A 158 10.19 12.11 2.61
N LEU A 159 11.41 12.67 2.67
CA LEU A 159 12.55 12.01 3.30
C LEU A 159 12.29 11.69 4.78
N ARG A 160 11.75 12.66 5.54
CA ARG A 160 11.39 12.46 6.96
C ARG A 160 10.35 11.36 7.12
N GLN A 161 9.26 11.42 6.35
CA GLN A 161 8.20 10.41 6.41
C GLN A 161 8.69 9.01 5.99
N ALA A 162 9.57 8.93 4.99
CA ALA A 162 10.17 7.67 4.57
C ALA A 162 11.07 7.07 5.67
N ALA A 163 11.84 7.88 6.38
CA ALA A 163 12.66 7.45 7.51
C ALA A 163 11.80 6.91 8.66
N GLU A 164 10.72 7.61 9.03
CA GLU A 164 9.77 7.15 10.07
C GLU A 164 9.10 5.82 9.69
N ALA A 165 8.63 5.71 8.45
CA ALA A 165 8.03 4.48 7.95
C ALA A 165 9.03 3.32 7.88
N LEU A 166 10.32 3.59 7.59
CA LEU A 166 11.37 2.58 7.60
C LEU A 166 11.60 2.00 9.00
N VAL A 167 11.59 2.85 10.04
CA VAL A 167 11.70 2.40 11.43
C VAL A 167 10.56 1.43 11.76
N VAL A 168 9.32 1.79 11.42
CA VAL A 168 8.17 0.90 11.61
C VAL A 168 8.34 -0.40 10.85
N CYS A 169 8.66 -0.35 9.55
CA CYS A 169 8.79 -1.56 8.73
C CYS A 169 9.88 -2.51 9.27
N ARG A 170 11.02 -1.97 9.72
CA ARG A 170 12.10 -2.74 10.34
C ARG A 170 11.69 -3.41 11.65
N GLN A 171 10.89 -2.75 12.49
CA GLN A 171 10.38 -3.33 13.75
C GLN A 171 9.55 -4.61 13.51
N TYR A 172 8.88 -4.70 12.36
CA TYR A 172 8.06 -5.87 12.00
C TYR A 172 8.77 -6.82 11.01
N GLY A 173 10.03 -6.55 10.65
CA GLY A 173 10.77 -7.35 9.65
C GLY A 173 10.16 -7.28 8.24
N VAL A 174 9.45 -6.20 7.92
CA VAL A 174 8.80 -5.97 6.62
C VAL A 174 9.70 -5.06 5.78
N PRO A 175 10.03 -5.41 4.52
CA PRO A 175 10.82 -4.54 3.67
C PRO A 175 10.02 -3.31 3.21
N LEU A 176 10.73 -2.17 3.11
CA LEU A 176 10.22 -0.91 2.61
C LEU A 176 10.80 -0.60 1.23
N VAL A 177 9.91 -0.34 0.27
CA VAL A 177 10.23 0.06 -1.10
C VAL A 177 9.77 1.51 -1.33
N ILE A 178 10.64 2.34 -1.91
CA ILE A 178 10.27 3.72 -2.28
C ILE A 178 9.85 3.76 -3.75
N ASN A 179 8.75 4.43 -4.05
CA ASN A 179 8.27 4.59 -5.42
C ASN A 179 8.95 5.79 -6.10
N ASP A 180 9.45 5.60 -7.33
CA ASP A 180 10.04 6.56 -8.28
C ASP A 180 11.35 7.27 -7.80
N ARG A 181 11.40 7.71 -6.54
CA ARG A 181 12.48 8.53 -5.95
C ARG A 181 13.66 7.68 -5.45
N VAL A 182 14.56 7.34 -6.37
CA VAL A 182 15.80 6.58 -6.08
C VAL A 182 16.69 7.30 -5.06
N ASP A 183 16.79 8.62 -5.17
CA ASP A 183 17.54 9.49 -4.26
C ASP A 183 17.06 9.36 -2.81
N VAL A 184 15.75 9.39 -2.57
CA VAL A 184 15.15 9.21 -1.25
C VAL A 184 15.43 7.81 -0.71
N ALA A 185 15.28 6.78 -1.56
CA ALA A 185 15.54 5.39 -1.17
C ALA A 185 16.98 5.18 -0.69
N LEU A 186 17.95 5.75 -1.41
CA LEU A 186 19.36 5.69 -1.05
C LEU A 186 19.64 6.49 0.24
N ALA A 187 19.08 7.70 0.34
CA ALA A 187 19.30 8.58 1.49
C ALA A 187 18.77 7.99 2.81
N VAL A 188 17.60 7.34 2.80
CA VAL A 188 17.04 6.70 4.02
C VAL A 188 17.57 5.29 4.26
N GLY A 189 18.25 4.68 3.29
CA GLY A 189 18.65 3.28 3.35
C GLY A 189 17.46 2.32 3.29
N ALA A 190 16.51 2.59 2.40
CA ALA A 190 15.39 1.71 2.11
C ALA A 190 15.84 0.38 1.48
N ASP A 191 15.00 -0.64 1.59
CA ASP A 191 15.29 -2.00 1.09
C ASP A 191 15.19 -2.10 -0.44
N GLY A 192 14.49 -1.16 -1.08
CA GLY A 192 14.40 -1.11 -2.54
C GLY A 192 13.67 0.08 -3.14
N VAL A 193 13.57 0.05 -4.46
CA VAL A 193 12.83 1.03 -5.27
C VAL A 193 11.85 0.34 -6.20
N HIS A 194 10.72 0.97 -6.47
CA HIS A 194 9.82 0.63 -7.56
C HIS A 194 9.80 1.77 -8.58
N VAL A 195 10.01 1.47 -9.86
CA VAL A 195 9.96 2.46 -10.95
C VAL A 195 8.91 2.10 -12.02
N GLY A 196 8.29 3.11 -12.59
CA GLY A 196 7.46 3.05 -13.77
C GLY A 196 8.23 3.27 -15.07
N GLN A 197 7.48 3.30 -16.18
CA GLN A 197 8.02 3.44 -17.54
C GLN A 197 8.47 4.87 -17.88
N SER A 198 7.98 5.87 -17.13
CA SER A 198 8.30 7.29 -17.30
C SER A 198 9.37 7.79 -16.32
N ASP A 199 9.86 6.91 -15.44
CA ASP A 199 10.84 7.24 -14.40
C ASP A 199 12.25 6.92 -14.89
N LEU A 200 13.25 6.95 -13.99
CA LEU A 200 14.61 6.57 -14.35
C LEU A 200 14.65 5.16 -14.96
N PRO A 201 15.42 4.94 -16.04
CA PRO A 201 15.53 3.63 -16.67
C PRO A 201 15.97 2.56 -15.66
N ALA A 202 15.31 1.39 -15.68
CA ALA A 202 15.55 0.32 -14.72
C ALA A 202 17.03 -0.10 -14.62
N ALA A 203 17.75 -0.12 -15.75
CA ALA A 203 19.18 -0.44 -15.77
C ALA A 203 20.02 0.60 -15.01
N ALA A 204 19.70 1.89 -15.14
CA ALA A 204 20.37 2.96 -14.40
C ALA A 204 20.03 2.87 -12.91
N VAL A 205 18.76 2.59 -12.57
CA VAL A 205 18.34 2.38 -11.18
C VAL A 205 19.09 1.20 -10.55
N ARG A 206 19.20 0.07 -11.26
CA ARG A 206 19.99 -1.08 -10.79
C ARG A 206 21.45 -0.71 -10.53
N ALA A 207 22.08 0.05 -11.44
CA ALA A 207 23.45 0.51 -11.25
C ALA A 207 23.62 1.35 -9.97
N LEU A 208 22.66 2.24 -9.68
CA LEU A 208 22.66 3.08 -8.47
C LEU A 208 22.41 2.28 -7.18
N LEU A 209 21.48 1.31 -7.23
CA LEU A 209 21.09 0.53 -6.06
C LEU A 209 22.11 -0.53 -5.66
N GLY A 210 22.90 -1.02 -6.63
CA GLY A 210 23.74 -2.20 -6.48
C GLY A 210 22.91 -3.50 -6.48
N PRO A 211 23.55 -4.66 -6.28
CA PRO A 211 22.89 -5.97 -6.38
C PRO A 211 22.04 -6.37 -5.17
N GLY A 212 22.18 -5.68 -4.03
CA GLY A 212 21.60 -6.10 -2.76
C GLY A 212 20.28 -5.44 -2.37
N ARG A 213 19.80 -4.46 -3.14
CA ARG A 213 18.50 -3.81 -2.92
C ARG A 213 17.47 -4.27 -3.94
N ILE A 214 16.21 -4.28 -3.53
CA ILE A 214 15.08 -4.71 -4.36
C ILE A 214 14.83 -3.68 -5.46
N LEU A 215 14.66 -4.13 -6.71
CA LEU A 215 14.17 -3.32 -7.82
C LEU A 215 12.85 -3.89 -8.36
N GLY A 216 11.78 -3.13 -8.21
CA GLY A 216 10.49 -3.37 -8.85
C GLY A 216 10.32 -2.54 -10.12
N VAL A 217 9.72 -3.11 -11.15
CA VAL A 217 9.41 -2.36 -12.38
C VAL A 217 7.94 -2.56 -12.78
N SER A 218 7.19 -1.49 -12.97
CA SER A 218 5.84 -1.56 -13.54
C SER A 218 5.91 -1.90 -15.03
N VAL A 219 5.12 -2.89 -15.47
CA VAL A 219 5.09 -3.35 -16.88
C VAL A 219 3.65 -3.54 -17.36
N LYS A 220 3.42 -3.28 -18.65
CA LYS A 220 2.13 -3.43 -19.33
C LYS A 220 2.15 -4.44 -20.47
N THR A 221 3.33 -4.77 -21.01
CA THR A 221 3.49 -5.71 -22.12
C THR A 221 4.55 -6.77 -21.82
N ALA A 222 4.49 -7.90 -22.54
CA ALA A 222 5.51 -8.95 -22.43
C ALA A 222 6.91 -8.44 -22.80
N GLN A 223 7.00 -7.54 -23.78
CA GLN A 223 8.27 -6.91 -24.16
C GLN A 223 8.84 -6.05 -23.01
N GLN A 224 8.01 -5.26 -22.34
CA GLN A 224 8.42 -4.49 -21.16
C GLN A 224 8.86 -5.41 -20.01
N ALA A 225 8.17 -6.53 -19.80
CA ALA A 225 8.55 -7.54 -18.81
C ALA A 225 9.92 -8.16 -19.10
N ALA A 226 10.18 -8.55 -20.35
CA ALA A 226 11.48 -9.08 -20.77
C ALA A 226 12.60 -8.04 -20.60
N ALA A 227 12.35 -6.79 -21.03
CA ALA A 227 13.32 -5.71 -20.88
C ALA A 227 13.62 -5.39 -19.41
N ALA A 228 12.60 -5.35 -18.55
CA ALA A 228 12.77 -5.12 -17.12
C ALA A 228 13.57 -6.25 -16.43
N ALA A 229 13.30 -7.51 -16.80
CA ALA A 229 14.06 -8.65 -16.30
C ALA A 229 15.54 -8.59 -16.73
N ALA A 230 15.80 -8.26 -18.00
CA ALA A 230 17.16 -8.07 -18.52
C ALA A 230 17.90 -6.90 -17.84
N ALA A 231 17.17 -5.85 -17.45
CA ALA A 231 17.70 -4.72 -16.68
C ALA A 231 17.94 -5.02 -15.19
N GLY A 232 17.64 -6.24 -14.73
CA GLY A 232 17.89 -6.66 -13.35
C GLY A 232 16.77 -6.32 -12.37
N ALA A 233 15.51 -6.25 -12.82
CA ALA A 233 14.36 -6.20 -11.93
C ALA A 233 14.23 -7.49 -11.11
N ASP A 234 13.94 -7.37 -9.82
CA ASP A 234 13.69 -8.51 -8.92
C ASP A 234 12.23 -8.94 -8.93
N TYR A 235 11.32 -8.00 -9.21
CA TYR A 235 9.90 -8.29 -9.44
C TYR A 235 9.27 -7.32 -10.45
N LEU A 236 8.13 -7.74 -11.00
CA LEU A 236 7.38 -6.96 -11.99
C LEU A 236 6.00 -6.59 -11.44
N GLY A 237 5.67 -5.30 -11.50
CA GLY A 237 4.32 -4.80 -11.24
C GLY A 237 3.48 -4.85 -12.50
N ALA A 238 2.78 -5.95 -12.74
CA ALA A 238 1.88 -6.07 -13.87
C ALA A 238 0.51 -5.43 -13.54
N GLY A 239 0.23 -4.25 -14.10
CA GLY A 239 -1.05 -3.55 -13.92
C GLY A 239 -1.36 -2.56 -15.06
N ALA A 240 -2.62 -2.16 -15.28
CA ALA A 240 -3.80 -2.47 -14.48
C ALA A 240 -4.63 -3.62 -15.10
N VAL A 241 -4.88 -4.68 -14.32
CA VAL A 241 -5.77 -5.81 -14.70
C VAL A 241 -7.23 -5.33 -14.85
N ARG A 242 -7.56 -4.15 -14.32
CA ARG A 242 -8.82 -3.39 -14.53
C ARG A 242 -8.55 -1.88 -14.45
N PRO A 243 -9.38 -1.02 -15.04
CA PRO A 243 -9.27 0.43 -14.87
C PRO A 243 -9.32 0.82 -13.38
N THR A 244 -8.36 1.62 -12.90
CA THR A 244 -8.34 2.17 -11.54
C THR A 244 -8.23 3.69 -11.59
N GLY A 245 -8.98 4.41 -10.75
CA GLY A 245 -8.87 5.88 -10.64
C GLY A 245 -7.59 6.38 -9.96
N THR A 246 -6.77 5.49 -9.40
CA THR A 246 -5.54 5.81 -8.65
C THR A 246 -4.33 6.11 -9.55
N LYS A 247 -4.39 5.69 -10.83
CA LYS A 247 -3.40 6.01 -11.87
C LYS A 247 -4.14 6.38 -13.16
N ALA A 248 -3.85 7.55 -13.74
CA ALA A 248 -4.33 7.89 -15.07
C ALA A 248 -3.51 7.15 -16.13
N THR A 249 -3.86 5.90 -16.50
CA THR A 249 -3.60 5.33 -17.84
C THR A 249 -4.01 3.85 -18.00
N GLY A 250 -4.52 3.55 -19.21
CA GLY A 250 -4.38 2.32 -20.01
C GLY A 250 -4.46 0.97 -19.32
N VAL A 251 -5.57 0.26 -19.55
CA VAL A 251 -5.80 -1.15 -19.19
C VAL A 251 -4.79 -2.04 -19.93
N ILE A 252 -4.36 -3.13 -19.30
CA ILE A 252 -3.64 -4.20 -20.02
C ILE A 252 -4.64 -4.87 -20.95
N GLY A 253 -4.49 -4.62 -22.25
CA GLY A 253 -5.28 -5.18 -23.35
C GLY A 253 -4.62 -4.83 -24.67
#